data_AF-A0AAJ2A6S8-F1
#
_entry.id   AF-A0AAJ2A6S8-F1
#
_cell.length_a   1.000
_cell.length_b   1.000
_cell.length_c   1.000
_cell.angle_alpha   90.00
_cell.angle_beta   90.00
_cell.angle_gamma   90.00
#
_symmetry.space_group_name_H-M   'P 1'
#
loop_
_entity.id
_entity.type
_entity.pdbx_description
1 polymer ?
#
loop_
_entity_poly.entity_id
_entity_poly.type
_entity_poly.pdbx_seq_one_letter_code
_entity_poly.pdbx_strand_id
1 'polypeptide(L)'
;MWMRIAMKLGMSVRRAKLEVSSAEFADWVALFEHEPWGEHIEDLRVGTLMSLLYNMHRGKDAPALRAADFTPWSGWCNPARSASERAGECNRSADEIAICAFGIDLEEIKRSGAKQVIVRKGEVIGR
;
A
#
# COMPACT_ATOMS: atom_id res chain seq x y z
N MET A 1 -6.78 -5.92 -25.66
CA MET A 1 -7.74 -5.17 -24.82
C MET A 1 -9.19 -5.27 -25.32
N TRP A 2 -9.47 -5.20 -26.64
CA TRP A 2 -10.79 -5.54 -27.22
C TRP A 2 -11.40 -6.88 -26.77
N MET A 3 -10.57 -7.93 -26.61
CA MET A 3 -11.02 -9.22 -26.08
C MET A 3 -11.64 -9.12 -24.68
N ARG A 4 -11.12 -8.24 -23.80
CA ARG A 4 -11.63 -8.09 -22.43
C ARG A 4 -13.02 -7.46 -22.42
N ILE A 5 -13.25 -6.46 -23.25
CA ILE A 5 -14.58 -5.83 -23.41
C ILE A 5 -15.58 -6.84 -23.98
N ALA A 6 -15.21 -7.52 -25.08
CA ALA A 6 -16.03 -8.55 -25.68
C ALA A 6 -16.42 -9.65 -24.67
N MET A 7 -15.46 -10.09 -23.85
CA MET A 7 -15.69 -11.05 -22.76
C MET A 7 -16.64 -10.53 -21.68
N LYS A 8 -16.46 -9.29 -21.20
CA LYS A 8 -17.31 -8.69 -20.16
C LYS A 8 -18.74 -8.41 -20.65
N LEU A 9 -18.91 -8.09 -21.93
CA LEU A 9 -20.21 -7.88 -22.57
C LEU A 9 -20.85 -9.17 -23.11
N GLY A 10 -20.18 -10.32 -22.98
CA GLY A 10 -20.71 -11.61 -23.44
C GLY A 10 -20.93 -11.67 -24.96
N MET A 11 -20.10 -10.99 -25.75
CA MET A 11 -20.25 -10.90 -27.20
C MET A 11 -18.95 -11.20 -27.96
N SER A 12 -19.06 -11.41 -29.28
CA SER A 12 -17.87 -11.56 -30.13
C SER A 12 -17.08 -10.24 -30.27
N VAL A 13 -15.77 -10.33 -30.48
CA VAL A 13 -14.91 -9.16 -30.75
C VAL A 13 -15.39 -8.38 -31.98
N ARG A 14 -15.89 -9.07 -33.01
CA ARG A 14 -16.44 -8.42 -34.21
C ARG A 14 -17.63 -7.53 -33.86
N ARG A 15 -18.54 -8.02 -33.03
CA ARG A 15 -19.71 -7.27 -32.58
C ARG A 15 -19.31 -6.08 -31.69
N ALA A 16 -18.37 -6.28 -30.76
CA ALA A 16 -17.87 -5.20 -29.91
C ALA A 16 -17.29 -4.04 -30.73
N LYS A 17 -16.56 -4.32 -31.81
CA LYS A 17 -16.01 -3.31 -32.72
C LYS A 17 -17.05 -2.59 -33.58
N LEU A 18 -18.27 -3.13 -33.71
CA LEU A 18 -19.38 -2.48 -34.41
C LEU A 18 -20.18 -1.58 -33.47
N GLU A 19 -20.31 -2.00 -32.20
CA GLU A 19 -21.08 -1.26 -31.19
C GLU A 19 -20.27 -0.12 -30.55
N VAL A 20 -18.95 -0.27 -30.41
CA VAL A 20 -18.06 0.74 -29.82
C VAL A 20 -17.04 1.19 -30.85
N SER A 21 -16.93 2.51 -31.03
CA SER A 21 -15.96 3.07 -31.98
C SER A 21 -14.52 2.90 -31.49
N SER A 22 -13.55 2.86 -32.41
CA SER A 22 -12.14 2.78 -32.02
C SER A 22 -11.65 4.00 -31.25
N ALA A 23 -12.21 5.19 -31.53
CA ALA A 23 -11.90 6.43 -30.83
C ALA A 23 -12.38 6.39 -29.38
N GLU A 24 -13.65 6.05 -29.17
CA GLU A 24 -14.22 5.87 -27.82
C GLU A 24 -13.46 4.80 -27.03
N PHE A 25 -13.09 3.69 -27.67
CA PHE A 25 -12.28 2.67 -27.05
C PHE A 25 -10.89 3.19 -26.64
N ALA A 26 -10.25 4.03 -27.45
CA ALA A 26 -8.98 4.64 -27.12
C ALA A 26 -9.10 5.61 -25.94
N ASP A 27 -10.19 6.38 -25.87
CA ASP A 27 -10.46 7.29 -24.76
C ASP A 27 -10.64 6.52 -23.44
N TRP A 28 -11.36 5.39 -23.47
CA TRP A 28 -11.48 4.52 -22.29
C TRP A 28 -10.15 3.92 -21.84
N VAL A 29 -9.27 3.56 -22.78
CA VAL A 29 -7.91 3.09 -22.47
C VAL A 29 -7.11 4.22 -21.81
N ALA A 30 -7.14 5.42 -22.39
CA ALA A 30 -6.43 6.58 -21.86
C ALA A 30 -6.93 6.97 -20.45
N LEU A 31 -8.24 6.95 -20.24
CA LEU A 31 -8.83 7.20 -18.91
C LEU A 31 -8.35 6.16 -17.90
N PHE A 32 -8.31 4.88 -18.26
CA PHE A 32 -7.83 3.80 -17.37
C PHE A 32 -6.34 3.92 -17.03
N GLU A 33 -5.52 4.43 -17.95
CA GLU A 33 -4.09 4.67 -17.70
C GLU A 33 -3.87 5.82 -16.69
N HIS A 34 -4.73 6.84 -16.72
CA HIS A 34 -4.66 7.97 -15.79
C HIS A 34 -5.32 7.70 -14.44
N GLU A 35 -6.47 7.03 -14.46
CA GLU A 35 -7.24 6.68 -13.28
C GLU A 35 -7.54 5.18 -13.32
N PRO A 36 -6.63 4.31 -12.85
CA PRO A 36 -6.90 2.87 -12.88
C PRO A 36 -8.01 2.50 -11.87
N TRP A 37 -8.88 1.57 -12.25
CA TRP A 37 -9.96 1.04 -11.40
C TRP A 37 -10.05 -0.49 -11.42
N GLY A 38 -10.83 -1.05 -10.50
CA GLY A 38 -11.11 -2.49 -10.38
C GLY A 38 -10.16 -3.23 -9.44
N GLU A 39 -10.20 -4.56 -9.55
CA GLU A 39 -9.61 -5.52 -8.60
C GLU A 39 -8.12 -5.26 -8.34
N HIS A 40 -7.36 -4.86 -9.36
CA HIS A 40 -5.93 -4.56 -9.20
C HIS A 40 -5.66 -3.44 -8.18
N ILE A 41 -6.45 -2.37 -8.20
CA ILE A 41 -6.28 -1.26 -7.24
C ILE A 41 -6.83 -1.64 -5.86
N GLU A 42 -7.85 -2.50 -5.83
CA GLU A 42 -8.37 -3.06 -4.57
C GLU A 42 -7.32 -3.95 -3.89
N ASP A 43 -6.68 -4.84 -4.64
CA ASP A 43 -5.58 -5.68 -4.20
C ASP A 43 -4.40 -4.84 -3.68
N LEU A 44 -4.04 -3.73 -4.33
CA LEU A 44 -2.99 -2.82 -3.85
C LEU A 44 -3.36 -2.16 -2.50
N ARG A 45 -4.63 -1.78 -2.33
CA ARG A 45 -5.14 -1.27 -1.05
C ARG A 45 -5.09 -2.34 0.03
N VAL A 46 -5.52 -3.57 -0.29
CA VAL A 46 -5.46 -4.72 0.63
C VAL A 46 -4.00 -5.07 0.96
N GLY A 47 -3.11 -5.11 -0.01
CA GLY A 47 -1.68 -5.38 0.18
C GLY A 47 -1.03 -4.36 1.12
N THR A 48 -1.44 -3.09 1.03
CA THR A 48 -1.01 -2.06 1.98
C THR A 48 -1.45 -2.38 3.41
N LEU A 49 -2.73 -2.71 3.61
CA LEU A 49 -3.24 -3.11 4.92
C LEU A 49 -2.56 -4.37 5.46
N MET A 50 -2.32 -5.37 4.60
CA MET A 50 -1.63 -6.61 4.98
C MET A 50 -0.17 -6.37 5.36
N SER A 51 0.52 -5.48 4.64
CA SER A 51 1.89 -5.08 5.00
C SER A 51 1.94 -4.38 6.37
N LEU A 52 0.97 -3.51 6.66
CA LEU A 52 0.83 -2.87 7.97
C LEU A 52 0.57 -3.91 9.05
N LEU A 53 -0.41 -4.79 8.85
CA LEU A 53 -0.79 -5.82 9.82
C LEU A 53 0.39 -6.77 10.10
N TYR A 54 1.07 -7.25 9.06
CA TYR A 54 2.22 -8.12 9.18
C TYR A 54 3.36 -7.41 9.93
N ASN A 55 3.72 -6.19 9.53
CA ASN A 55 4.84 -5.47 10.13
C ASN A 55 4.59 -5.06 11.59
N MET A 56 3.33 -4.91 11.99
CA MET A 56 2.95 -4.70 13.40
C MET A 56 3.10 -5.96 14.26
N HIS A 57 2.90 -7.15 13.69
CA HIS A 57 2.89 -8.42 14.43
C HIS A 57 4.13 -9.28 14.18
N ARG A 58 5.05 -8.86 13.29
CA ARG A 58 6.26 -9.61 12.99
C ARG A 58 7.18 -9.67 14.22
N GLY A 59 7.89 -10.80 14.36
CA GLY A 59 8.97 -10.92 15.35
C GLY A 59 10.15 -9.98 15.03
N LYS A 60 10.99 -9.68 16.02
CA LYS A 60 12.13 -8.75 15.87
C LYS A 60 13.07 -9.13 14.72
N ASP A 61 13.25 -10.44 14.50
CA ASP A 61 14.17 -10.98 13.49
C ASP A 61 13.46 -11.30 12.15
N ALA A 62 12.15 -11.11 12.07
CA ALA A 62 11.41 -11.31 10.83
C ALA A 62 11.56 -10.08 9.92
N PRO A 63 11.81 -10.25 8.60
CA PRO A 63 11.98 -9.12 7.68
C PRO A 63 10.70 -8.31 7.55
N ALA A 64 10.81 -7.01 7.29
CA ALA A 64 9.65 -6.21 6.93
C ALA A 64 9.15 -6.62 5.54
N LEU A 65 7.83 -6.64 5.35
CA LEU A 65 7.20 -6.87 4.05
C LEU A 65 6.53 -5.60 3.54
N ARG A 66 6.59 -5.38 2.24
CA ARG A 66 5.97 -4.25 1.54
C ARG A 66 4.62 -4.66 0.99
N ALA A 67 3.77 -3.68 0.66
CA ALA A 67 2.50 -3.93 -0.02
C ALA A 67 2.66 -4.75 -1.32
N ALA A 68 3.77 -4.53 -2.03
CA ALA A 68 4.12 -5.24 -3.25
C ALA A 68 4.32 -6.76 -3.05
N ASP A 69 4.77 -7.19 -1.86
CA ASP A 69 4.98 -8.60 -1.54
C ASP A 69 3.65 -9.38 -1.41
N PHE A 70 2.55 -8.65 -1.17
CA PHE A 70 1.18 -9.18 -1.14
C PHE A 70 0.44 -9.01 -2.48
N THR A 71 1.07 -8.36 -3.47
CA THR A 71 0.47 -8.08 -4.80
C THR A 71 1.46 -8.43 -5.93
N PRO A 72 1.75 -9.73 -6.13
CA PRO A 72 2.82 -10.17 -7.02
C PRO A 72 2.59 -9.82 -8.50
N TRP A 73 1.33 -9.64 -8.91
CA TRP A 73 0.97 -9.26 -10.28
C TRP A 73 1.28 -7.78 -10.59
N SER A 74 1.51 -6.93 -9.58
CA SER A 74 1.72 -5.47 -9.77
C SER A 74 3.05 -5.12 -10.47
N GLY A 75 4.00 -6.06 -10.52
CA GLY A 75 5.35 -5.79 -11.02
C GLY A 75 6.17 -4.86 -10.12
N TRP A 76 5.61 -4.37 -9.01
CA TRP A 76 6.30 -3.55 -8.02
C TRP A 76 7.13 -4.40 -7.05
N CYS A 77 6.86 -5.71 -7.00
CA CYS A 77 7.71 -6.67 -6.30
C CYS A 77 8.96 -6.92 -7.16
N ASN A 78 10.03 -6.18 -6.90
CA ASN A 78 11.34 -6.46 -7.48
C ASN A 78 12.20 -7.21 -6.43
N PRO A 79 12.39 -8.54 -6.57
CA PRO A 79 13.12 -9.33 -5.58
C PRO A 79 14.59 -8.94 -5.45
N ALA A 80 15.19 -8.35 -6.51
CA ALA A 80 16.56 -7.85 -6.46
C ALA A 80 16.67 -6.52 -5.69
N ARG A 81 15.62 -5.69 -5.73
CA ARG A 81 15.56 -4.38 -5.05
C ARG A 81 15.22 -4.54 -3.56
N SER A 82 14.33 -5.48 -3.24
CA SER A 82 13.90 -5.74 -1.86
C SER A 82 15.02 -6.28 -0.98
N ALA A 83 15.98 -7.05 -1.49
CA ALA A 83 17.11 -7.54 -0.70
C ALA A 83 18.10 -6.41 -0.32
N SER A 84 18.40 -5.50 -1.25
CA SER A 84 19.28 -4.35 -1.00
C SER A 84 18.62 -3.26 -0.15
N GLU A 85 17.31 -3.06 -0.27
CA GLU A 85 16.55 -2.06 0.50
C GLU A 85 16.25 -2.55 1.93
N ARG A 86 16.00 -3.87 2.14
CA ARG A 86 15.87 -4.47 3.48
C ARG A 86 17.15 -4.36 4.34
N ALA A 87 18.32 -4.29 3.71
CA ALA A 87 19.58 -4.03 4.39
C ALA A 87 19.77 -2.55 4.76
N GLY A 88 19.00 -1.63 4.16
CA GLY A 88 19.07 -0.19 4.39
C GLY A 88 17.89 0.39 5.20
N GLU A 89 16.89 -0.41 5.57
CA GLU A 89 15.68 0.08 6.23
C GLU A 89 15.89 0.36 7.73
N CYS A 90 16.18 1.65 7.98
CA CYS A 90 15.90 2.42 9.19
C CYS A 90 16.62 1.99 10.48
N ASN A 91 17.85 2.49 10.66
CA ASN A 91 18.50 2.60 11.98
C ASN A 91 17.78 3.57 12.95
N ARG A 92 16.53 3.99 12.68
CA ARG A 92 15.79 4.81 13.64
C ARG A 92 15.33 3.91 14.78
N SER A 93 15.61 4.33 16.00
CA SER A 93 15.14 3.59 17.17
C SER A 93 13.62 3.59 17.19
N ALA A 94 13.02 2.59 17.85
CA ALA A 94 11.58 2.55 18.06
C ALA A 94 11.06 3.82 18.75
N ASP A 95 11.89 4.46 19.58
CA ASP A 95 11.57 5.70 20.29
C ASP A 95 11.43 6.88 19.31
N GLU A 96 12.33 7.00 18.33
CA GLU A 96 12.24 8.04 17.29
C GLU A 96 10.97 7.91 16.44
N ILE A 97 10.59 6.68 16.10
CA ILE A 97 9.37 6.41 15.34
C ILE A 97 8.14 6.79 16.17
N ALA A 98 8.11 6.42 17.45
CA ALA A 98 7.00 6.72 18.35
C ALA A 98 6.80 8.23 18.55
N ILE A 99 7.89 8.97 18.72
CA ILE A 99 7.85 10.44 18.84
C ILE A 99 7.36 11.07 17.54
N CYS A 100 7.91 10.69 16.39
CA CYS A 100 7.57 11.33 15.11
C CYS A 100 6.15 11.00 14.64
N ALA A 101 5.72 9.75 14.77
CA ALA A 101 4.43 9.30 14.23
C ALA A 101 3.26 9.56 15.18
N PHE A 102 3.50 9.47 16.48
CA PHE A 102 2.44 9.49 17.49
C PHE A 102 2.61 10.59 18.55
N GLY A 103 3.74 11.31 18.56
CA GLY A 103 4.05 12.30 19.60
C GLY A 103 4.30 11.67 20.97
N ILE A 104 4.72 10.40 21.01
CA ILE A 104 4.86 9.61 22.23
C ILE A 104 6.33 9.42 22.57
N ASP A 105 6.75 9.88 23.76
CA ASP A 105 8.07 9.57 24.33
C ASP A 105 8.03 8.24 25.11
N LEU A 106 8.62 7.19 24.54
CA LEU A 106 8.67 5.86 25.16
C LEU A 106 9.59 5.79 26.40
N GLU A 107 10.63 6.63 26.48
CA GLU A 107 11.56 6.67 27.62
C GLU A 107 10.91 7.33 28.84
N GLU A 108 10.05 8.31 28.63
CA GLU A 108 9.21 8.89 29.68
C GLU A 108 8.19 7.87 30.21
N ILE A 109 7.60 7.05 29.33
CA ILE A 109 6.65 6.00 29.72
C ILE A 109 7.32 4.89 30.54
N LYS A 110 8.50 4.43 30.11
CA LYS A 110 9.27 3.41 30.87
C LYS A 110 9.63 3.91 32.27
N ARG A 111 9.98 5.20 32.41
CA ARG A 111 10.30 5.82 33.71
C ARG A 111 9.08 6.03 34.61
N SER A 112 7.92 6.39 34.05
CA SER A 112 6.70 6.65 34.82
C SER A 112 5.95 5.37 35.24
N GLY A 113 6.26 4.21 34.64
CA GLY A 113 5.65 2.93 34.98
C GLY A 113 4.18 2.80 34.55
N ALA A 114 3.67 3.76 33.75
CA ALA A 114 2.29 3.77 33.28
C ALA A 114 2.07 2.68 32.22
N LYS A 115 1.16 1.74 32.49
CA LYS A 115 0.81 0.64 31.57
C LYS A 115 -0.11 1.05 30.42
N GLN A 116 -0.66 2.26 30.44
CA GLN A 116 -1.61 2.75 29.45
C GLN A 116 -1.29 4.20 29.06
N VAL A 117 -1.25 4.45 27.75
CA VAL A 117 -1.06 5.78 27.16
C VAL A 117 -2.40 6.26 26.64
N ILE A 118 -2.94 7.32 27.24
CA ILE A 118 -4.11 8.02 26.71
C ILE A 118 -3.59 9.06 25.73
N VAL A 119 -3.71 8.78 24.43
CA VAL A 119 -3.34 9.73 23.37
C VAL A 119 -4.32 10.90 23.40
N ARG A 120 -3.96 11.95 24.14
CA ARG A 120 -4.70 13.21 24.15
C ARG A 120 -4.30 13.98 22.91
N LYS A 121 -5.28 14.29 22.06
CA LYS A 121 -5.09 15.03 20.83
C LYS A 121 -4.63 16.46 21.16
N GLY A 122 -3.34 16.70 21.02
CA GLY A 122 -2.69 18.00 20.80
C GLY A 122 -2.87 19.05 21.90
N GLU A 123 -1.83 19.24 22.70
CA GLU A 123 -1.46 20.58 23.17
C GLU A 123 0.06 20.72 23.08
N VAL A 124 0.53 21.38 22.03
CA VAL A 124 1.92 21.82 21.93
C VAL A 124 1.99 23.15 22.66
N ILE A 125 2.42 23.14 23.91
CA ILE A 125 2.77 24.37 24.64
C ILE A 125 4.28 24.35 24.85
N GLY A 126 5.00 25.04 23.97
CA GLY A 126 6.38 25.43 24.19
C GLY A 126 6.44 26.91 24.57
N ARG A 127 6.91 27.19 25.79
CA ARG A 127 7.75 28.34 26.12
C ARG A 127 8.99 27.82 26.81
#